data_AF-A0A2T4XIY0-F1
#
_entry.id   AF-A0A2T4XIY0-F1
#
_cell.length_a   1.000
_cell.length_b   1.000
_cell.length_c   1.000
_cell.angle_alpha   90.00
_cell.angle_beta   90.00
_cell.angle_gamma   90.00
#
_symmetry.space_group_name_H-M   'P 1'
#
loop_
_entity.id
_entity.type
_entity.pdbx_description
1 polymer ?
#
loop_
_entity_poly.entity_id
_entity_poly.type
_entity_poly.pdbx_seq_one_letter_code
_entity_poly.pdbx_strand_id
1 'polypeptide(L)'
;MDRFIIDGPTPLKGDIHVSGSKNAALPLMAAALLGNSVSKICNVPDLRDIDSFCKVIEETGAGVLHDRAAGTVTIDPCQLSRAVAPYELVRKMRASFYMLGALLGRTGEAVVSLPGGCAWGPRPVDLHLKGLEVMGANVELVQGDVHAFFPEVR
;
A
#
# COMPACT_ATOMS: atom_id res chain seq x y z
N MET A 1 -7.77 -12.88 -21.65
CA MET A 1 -6.61 -11.97 -21.68
C MET A 1 -6.88 -10.95 -22.75
N ASP A 2 -6.86 -9.68 -22.38
CA ASP A 2 -6.99 -8.60 -23.35
C ASP A 2 -5.68 -8.47 -24.13
N ARG A 3 -5.76 -7.98 -25.36
CA ARG A 3 -4.58 -7.74 -26.21
C ARG A 3 -4.69 -6.37 -26.86
N PHE A 4 -3.55 -5.71 -27.03
CA PHE A 4 -3.44 -4.54 -27.89
C PHE A 4 -3.16 -4.99 -29.32
N ILE A 5 -3.94 -4.52 -30.28
CA ILE A 5 -3.68 -4.66 -31.72
C ILE A 5 -3.27 -3.27 -32.20
N ILE A 6 -2.07 -3.14 -32.75
CA ILE A 6 -1.48 -1.86 -33.13
C ILE A 6 -1.09 -1.94 -34.61
N ASP A 7 -1.73 -1.11 -35.44
CA ASP A 7 -1.42 -0.97 -36.86
C ASP A 7 -0.56 0.28 -37.09
N GLY A 8 0.48 0.16 -37.92
CA GLY A 8 1.44 1.24 -38.16
C GLY A 8 2.29 1.01 -39.41
N PRO A 9 3.29 1.87 -39.68
CA PRO A 9 3.80 2.94 -38.81
C PRO A 9 2.98 4.25 -38.87
N THR A 10 2.74 4.87 -37.71
CA THR A 10 2.00 6.15 -37.58
C THR A 10 2.77 7.14 -36.70
N PRO A 11 3.20 8.31 -37.22
CA PRO A 11 3.79 9.37 -36.40
C PRO A 11 2.78 9.91 -35.37
N LEU A 12 3.19 10.03 -34.11
CA LEU A 12 2.36 10.62 -33.05
C LEU A 12 2.41 12.15 -33.12
N LYS A 13 1.25 12.81 -33.02
CA LYS A 13 1.12 14.28 -32.94
C LYS A 13 -0.09 14.66 -32.10
N GLY A 14 0.13 15.48 -31.08
CA GLY A 14 -0.92 15.98 -30.19
C GLY A 14 -0.43 16.11 -28.74
N ASP A 15 -1.34 16.49 -27.86
CA ASP A 15 -1.09 16.66 -26.44
C ASP A 15 -1.87 15.60 -25.63
N ILE A 16 -1.30 15.20 -24.50
CA ILE A 16 -1.97 14.31 -23.54
C ILE A 16 -1.92 14.92 -22.14
N HIS A 17 -2.93 14.61 -21.34
CA HIS A 17 -2.90 14.92 -19.92
C HIS A 17 -2.15 13.82 -19.16
N VAL A 18 -1.19 14.20 -18.32
CA VAL A 18 -0.43 13.26 -17.49
C VAL A 18 -1.15 13.08 -16.16
N SER A 19 -1.61 11.86 -15.89
CA SER A 19 -2.22 11.51 -14.61
C SER A 19 -1.22 11.64 -13.46
N GLY A 20 -1.73 11.75 -12.22
CA GLY A 20 -0.87 11.78 -11.04
C GLY A 20 -0.03 10.52 -10.84
N SER A 21 0.97 10.64 -9.96
CA SER A 21 1.95 9.58 -9.74
C SER A 21 1.40 8.45 -8.87
N LYS A 22 1.28 7.27 -9.46
CA LYS A 22 0.96 6.02 -8.75
C LYS A 22 1.89 5.78 -7.55
N ASN A 23 3.20 5.95 -7.75
CA ASN A 23 4.19 5.66 -6.72
C ASN A 23 4.24 6.72 -5.61
N ALA A 24 3.61 7.88 -5.81
CA ALA A 24 3.36 8.85 -4.75
C ALA A 24 2.02 8.59 -4.05
N ALA A 25 0.98 8.22 -4.81
CA ALA A 25 -0.35 7.91 -4.27
C ALA A 25 -0.33 6.75 -3.27
N LEU A 26 0.35 5.64 -3.60
CA LEU A 26 0.41 4.45 -2.73
C LEU A 26 0.93 4.73 -1.31
N PRO A 27 2.12 5.33 -1.10
CA PRO A 27 2.57 5.65 0.27
C PRO A 27 1.69 6.71 0.95
N LEU A 28 1.10 7.66 0.21
CA LEU A 28 0.15 8.63 0.80
C LEU A 28 -1.13 7.95 1.30
N MET A 29 -1.63 6.96 0.56
CA MET A 29 -2.78 6.14 0.97
C MET A 29 -2.46 5.38 2.27
N ALA A 30 -1.25 4.82 2.40
CA ALA A 30 -0.83 4.16 3.64
C ALA A 30 -0.72 5.17 4.79
N ALA A 31 -0.12 6.34 4.55
CA ALA A 31 0.07 7.38 5.55
C ALA A 31 -1.27 7.93 6.10
N ALA A 32 -2.35 7.90 5.32
CA ALA A 32 -3.68 8.30 5.77
C ALA A 32 -4.18 7.48 6.98
N LEU A 33 -3.67 6.26 7.16
CA LEU A 33 -4.01 5.41 8.32
C LEU A 33 -3.43 5.91 9.65
N LEU A 34 -2.38 6.75 9.61
CA LEU A 34 -1.76 7.28 10.81
C LEU A 34 -2.63 8.35 11.49
N GLY A 35 -3.49 9.03 10.72
CA GLY A 35 -4.32 10.15 11.19
C GLY A 35 -5.53 9.74 12.03
N ASN A 36 -6.13 10.72 12.72
CA ASN A 36 -7.38 10.56 13.50
C ASN A 36 -8.62 11.08 12.78
N SER A 37 -8.53 11.31 11.46
CA SER A 37 -9.58 11.92 10.67
C SER A 37 -9.51 11.47 9.22
N VAL A 38 -10.62 11.67 8.51
CA VAL A 38 -10.73 11.40 7.08
C VAL A 38 -9.69 12.20 6.29
N SER A 39 -8.99 11.51 5.38
CA SER A 39 -8.04 12.12 4.44
C SER A 39 -8.52 11.92 3.01
N LYS A 40 -8.49 12.99 2.20
CA LYS A 40 -8.80 12.93 0.76
C LYS A 40 -7.54 13.18 -0.06
N ILE A 41 -7.17 12.20 -0.87
CA ILE A 41 -6.03 12.26 -1.79
C ILE A 41 -6.57 12.56 -3.19
N CYS A 42 -6.08 13.64 -3.79
CA CYS A 42 -6.49 14.09 -5.12
C CYS A 42 -5.45 13.73 -6.19
N ASN A 43 -5.86 13.79 -7.46
CA ASN A 43 -5.01 13.44 -8.60
C ASN A 43 -4.45 12.01 -8.50
N VAL A 44 -5.29 11.07 -8.08
CA VAL A 44 -4.97 9.64 -8.03
C VAL A 44 -5.23 9.04 -9.42
N PRO A 45 -4.25 8.35 -10.03
CA PRO A 45 -4.45 7.74 -11.35
C PRO A 45 -5.35 6.50 -11.27
N ASP A 46 -6.23 6.31 -12.24
CA ASP A 46 -7.09 5.11 -12.32
C ASP A 46 -6.29 3.89 -12.80
N LEU A 47 -5.71 3.14 -11.87
CA LEU A 47 -4.85 1.99 -12.14
C LEU A 47 -5.18 0.82 -11.19
N ARG A 48 -4.94 -0.41 -11.66
CA ARG A 48 -5.17 -1.64 -10.89
C ARG A 48 -4.42 -1.68 -9.55
N ASP A 49 -3.25 -1.07 -9.48
CA ASP A 49 -2.46 -1.00 -8.23
C ASP A 49 -3.20 -0.15 -7.17
N ILE A 50 -3.86 0.94 -7.57
CA ILE A 50 -4.68 1.77 -6.67
C ILE A 50 -5.85 0.95 -6.13
N ASP A 51 -6.57 0.25 -7.02
CA ASP A 51 -7.68 -0.62 -6.63
C ASP A 51 -7.25 -1.74 -5.68
N SER A 52 -6.09 -2.33 -5.94
CA SER A 52 -5.53 -3.38 -5.10
C SER A 52 -5.16 -2.84 -3.73
N PHE A 53 -4.62 -1.62 -3.67
CA PHE A 53 -4.23 -1.01 -2.41
C PHE A 53 -5.43 -0.49 -1.60
N CYS A 54 -6.49 0.01 -2.25
CA CYS A 54 -7.76 0.28 -1.59
C CYS A 54 -8.26 -0.96 -0.84
N LYS A 55 -8.29 -2.13 -1.51
CA LYS A 55 -8.69 -3.40 -0.89
C LYS A 55 -7.81 -3.80 0.29
N VAL A 56 -6.49 -3.62 0.17
CA VAL A 56 -5.56 -3.88 1.29
C VAL A 56 -5.91 -3.04 2.52
N ILE A 57 -6.24 -1.77 2.31
CA ILE A 57 -6.62 -0.85 3.39
C ILE A 57 -7.99 -1.24 3.97
N GLU A 58 -8.96 -1.60 3.13
CA GLU A 58 -10.31 -2.05 3.57
C GLU A 58 -10.24 -3.27 4.51
N GLU A 59 -9.32 -4.21 4.29
CA GLU A 59 -9.13 -5.40 5.16
C GLU A 59 -8.75 -5.07 6.61
N THR A 60 -8.23 -3.85 6.86
CA THR A 60 -7.90 -3.36 8.20
C THR A 60 -9.13 -2.87 8.97
N GLY A 61 -10.27 -2.73 8.28
CA GLY A 61 -11.49 -2.11 8.79
C GLY A 61 -11.60 -0.60 8.51
N ALA A 62 -10.55 0.04 7.95
CA ALA A 62 -10.61 1.43 7.53
C ALA A 62 -11.61 1.63 6.36
N GLY A 63 -12.34 2.74 6.39
CA GLY A 63 -13.24 3.12 5.30
C GLY A 63 -12.44 3.63 4.10
N VAL A 64 -12.78 3.17 2.89
CA VAL A 64 -12.14 3.64 1.65
C VAL A 64 -13.22 3.97 0.61
N LEU A 65 -13.08 5.12 -0.04
CA LEU A 65 -13.90 5.52 -1.19
C LEU A 65 -12.99 5.94 -2.35
N HIS A 66 -13.00 5.15 -3.42
CA HIS A 66 -12.27 5.45 -4.66
C HIS A 66 -13.22 6.04 -5.71
N ASP A 67 -13.20 7.36 -5.86
CA ASP A 67 -13.91 8.06 -6.93
C ASP A 67 -12.98 8.21 -8.14
N ARG A 68 -13.12 7.27 -9.08
CA ARG A 68 -12.32 7.22 -10.31
C ARG A 68 -12.58 8.42 -11.23
N ALA A 69 -13.83 8.90 -11.28
CA ALA A 69 -14.19 10.00 -12.16
C ALA A 69 -13.58 11.32 -11.67
N ALA A 70 -13.55 11.53 -10.35
CA ALA A 70 -12.89 12.68 -9.75
C ALA A 70 -11.36 12.50 -9.59
N GLY A 71 -10.83 11.29 -9.81
CA GLY A 71 -9.42 10.97 -9.55
C GLY A 71 -9.05 11.16 -8.09
N THR A 72 -9.91 10.69 -7.17
CA THR A 72 -9.71 10.86 -5.72
C THR A 72 -9.89 9.58 -4.94
N VAL A 73 -9.11 9.42 -3.87
CA VAL A 73 -9.30 8.37 -2.87
C VAL A 73 -9.49 9.02 -1.51
N THR A 74 -10.57 8.68 -0.83
CA THR A 74 -10.86 9.11 0.54
C THR A 74 -10.66 7.93 1.49
N ILE A 75 -9.90 8.14 2.57
CA ILE A 75 -9.60 7.11 3.57
C ILE A 75 -10.05 7.61 4.95
N ASP A 76 -10.84 6.79 5.64
CA ASP A 76 -11.28 7.00 7.01
C ASP A 76 -10.64 5.95 7.94
N PRO A 77 -9.65 6.32 8.76
CA PRO A 77 -8.98 5.40 9.67
C PRO A 77 -9.76 5.12 10.96
N CYS A 78 -10.92 5.77 11.20
CA CYS A 78 -11.60 5.73 12.50
C CYS A 78 -12.16 4.33 12.86
N GLN A 79 -12.42 3.48 11.86
CA GLN A 79 -12.94 2.13 12.04
C GLN A 79 -11.86 1.04 11.90
N LEU A 80 -10.59 1.43 11.88
CA LEU A 80 -9.48 0.48 11.86
C LEU A 80 -9.55 -0.41 13.11
N SER A 81 -9.73 -1.70 12.88
CA SER A 81 -9.97 -2.70 13.93
C SER A 81 -8.96 -3.84 13.89
N ARG A 82 -8.15 -3.92 12.83
CA ARG A 82 -7.20 -5.00 12.60
C ARG A 82 -5.88 -4.43 12.07
N ALA A 83 -4.79 -4.75 12.74
CA ALA A 83 -3.45 -4.41 12.29
C ALA A 83 -2.88 -5.49 11.36
N VAL A 84 -3.68 -5.99 10.41
CA VAL A 84 -3.30 -7.12 9.54
C VAL A 84 -3.47 -6.76 8.07
N ALA A 85 -2.43 -6.98 7.27
CA ALA A 85 -2.51 -6.93 5.80
C ALA A 85 -2.33 -8.35 5.22
N PRO A 86 -3.40 -8.98 4.70
CA PRO A 86 -3.41 -10.41 4.42
C PRO A 86 -2.58 -10.81 3.18
N TYR A 87 -1.99 -12.00 3.25
CA TYR A 87 -1.13 -12.60 2.21
C TYR A 87 -1.70 -12.52 0.80
N GLU A 88 -2.98 -12.84 0.63
CA GLU A 88 -3.63 -12.89 -0.68
C GLU A 88 -3.63 -11.56 -1.44
N LEU A 89 -3.54 -10.44 -0.71
CA LEU A 89 -3.44 -9.11 -1.29
C LEU A 89 -1.99 -8.64 -1.38
N VAL A 90 -1.17 -8.90 -0.36
CA VAL A 90 0.24 -8.50 -0.35
C VAL A 90 1.06 -9.21 -1.43
N ARG A 91 0.81 -10.50 -1.68
CA ARG A 91 1.50 -11.27 -2.73
C ARG A 91 1.26 -10.71 -4.14
N LYS A 92 0.14 -10.03 -4.35
CA LYS A 92 -0.25 -9.46 -5.65
C LYS A 92 0.45 -8.13 -5.92
N MET A 93 0.78 -7.38 -4.88
CA MET A 93 1.38 -6.07 -5.01
C MET A 93 2.40 -5.82 -3.88
N ARG A 94 3.68 -5.82 -4.24
CA ARG A 94 4.78 -5.58 -3.29
C ARG A 94 4.66 -4.26 -2.52
N ALA A 95 4.10 -3.21 -3.14
CA ALA A 95 3.89 -1.92 -2.49
C ALA A 95 2.95 -2.00 -1.27
N SER A 96 2.18 -3.08 -1.12
CA SER A 96 1.36 -3.32 0.07
C SER A 96 2.19 -3.39 1.35
N PHE A 97 3.51 -3.59 1.25
CA PHE A 97 4.42 -3.58 2.40
C PHE A 97 4.51 -2.22 3.11
N TYR A 98 4.06 -1.11 2.49
CA TYR A 98 3.91 0.17 3.20
C TYR A 98 2.96 0.09 4.39
N MET A 99 2.03 -0.87 4.39
CA MET A 99 1.14 -1.13 5.52
C MET A 99 1.89 -1.50 6.79
N LEU A 100 3.08 -2.10 6.72
CA LEU A 100 3.83 -2.50 7.91
C LEU A 100 4.15 -1.29 8.79
N GLY A 101 4.68 -0.23 8.19
CA GLY A 101 4.97 1.01 8.91
C GLY A 101 3.71 1.77 9.32
N ALA A 102 2.71 1.84 8.44
CA ALA A 102 1.47 2.56 8.71
C ALA A 102 0.68 1.95 9.88
N LEU A 103 0.53 0.62 9.89
CA LEU A 103 -0.16 -0.09 10.95
C LEU A 103 0.64 -0.04 12.25
N LEU A 104 1.93 -0.37 12.21
CA LEU A 104 2.78 -0.33 13.41
C LEU A 104 2.79 1.07 14.06
N GLY A 105 2.91 2.12 13.26
CA GLY A 105 2.86 3.50 13.76
C GLY A 105 1.48 3.92 14.28
N ARG A 106 0.40 3.28 13.82
CA ARG A 106 -0.98 3.58 14.21
C ARG A 106 -1.42 2.82 15.46
N THR A 107 -1.15 1.52 15.51
CA THR A 107 -1.70 0.60 16.51
C THR A 107 -0.65 0.07 17.49
N GLY A 108 0.65 0.29 17.23
CA GLY A 108 1.74 -0.25 18.03
C GLY A 108 2.10 -1.70 17.70
N GLU A 109 1.35 -2.34 16.80
CA GLU A 109 1.55 -3.69 16.29
C GLU A 109 1.15 -3.77 14.81
N ALA A 110 1.68 -4.74 14.07
CA ALA A 110 1.34 -5.00 12.67
C ALA A 110 1.70 -6.43 12.27
N VAL A 111 0.83 -7.05 11.47
CA VAL A 111 1.09 -8.34 10.80
C VAL A 111 0.94 -8.14 9.29
N VAL A 112 2.05 -8.26 8.56
CA VAL A 112 2.07 -8.05 7.11
C VAL A 112 2.87 -9.14 6.44
N SER A 113 2.29 -9.77 5.42
CA SER A 113 3.00 -10.84 4.71
C SER A 113 4.27 -10.38 4.01
N LEU A 114 5.29 -11.23 3.99
CA LEU A 114 6.51 -10.95 3.22
C LEU A 114 6.18 -10.93 1.72
N PRO A 115 6.63 -9.90 0.98
CA PRO A 115 6.55 -9.93 -0.47
C PRO A 115 7.41 -11.07 -1.02
N GLY A 116 6.82 -11.88 -1.91
CA GLY A 116 7.54 -12.95 -2.60
C GLY A 116 8.54 -12.43 -3.65
N GLY A 117 8.99 -13.35 -4.51
CA GLY A 117 9.90 -13.06 -5.61
C GLY A 117 9.31 -12.11 -6.65
N CYS A 118 10.16 -11.32 -7.29
CA CYS A 118 9.80 -10.40 -8.36
C CYS A 118 10.57 -10.77 -9.63
N ALA A 119 9.90 -10.85 -10.78
CA ALA A 119 10.53 -11.21 -12.06
C ALA A 119 11.63 -10.23 -12.50
N TRP A 120 11.64 -9.02 -11.94
CA TRP A 120 12.62 -7.97 -12.21
C TRP A 120 13.96 -8.19 -11.49
N GLY A 121 14.02 -9.13 -10.55
CA GLY A 121 15.22 -9.41 -9.75
C GLY A 121 14.97 -9.35 -8.24
N PRO A 122 16.04 -9.53 -7.44
CA PRO A 122 15.95 -9.52 -5.99
C PRO A 122 15.55 -8.13 -5.49
N ARG A 123 14.51 -8.10 -4.66
CA ARG A 123 14.06 -6.91 -3.95
C ARG A 123 13.88 -7.34 -2.50
N PRO A 124 14.88 -7.22 -1.62
CA PRO A 124 14.70 -7.54 -0.22
C PRO A 124 13.93 -6.40 0.49
N VAL A 125 13.38 -6.68 1.67
CA VAL A 125 12.73 -5.69 2.56
C VAL A 125 13.49 -5.51 3.89
N ASP A 126 14.70 -6.05 3.97
CA ASP A 126 15.59 -6.03 5.13
C ASP A 126 15.79 -4.62 5.71
N LEU A 127 15.93 -3.61 4.83
CA LEU A 127 16.08 -2.22 5.28
C LEU A 127 14.82 -1.67 5.96
N HIS A 128 13.62 -2.12 5.57
CA HIS A 128 12.40 -1.75 6.29
C HIS A 128 12.42 -2.37 7.70
N LEU A 129 12.74 -3.66 7.79
CA LEU A 129 12.76 -4.39 9.08
C LEU A 129 13.80 -3.79 10.03
N LYS A 130 15.04 -3.65 9.56
CA LYS A 130 16.13 -3.05 10.34
C LYS A 130 15.84 -1.62 10.77
N GLY A 131 15.17 -0.85 9.92
CA GLY A 131 14.74 0.51 10.24
C GLY A 131 13.77 0.53 11.43
N LEU A 132 12.79 -0.36 11.44
CA LEU A 132 11.81 -0.48 12.53
C LEU A 132 12.46 -1.00 13.82
N GLU A 133 13.37 -1.97 13.72
CA GLU A 133 14.14 -2.48 14.87
C GLU A 133 14.95 -1.38 15.55
N VAL A 134 15.63 -0.52 14.77
CA VAL A 134 16.37 0.63 15.31
C VAL A 134 15.44 1.64 15.98
N MET A 135 14.17 1.72 15.58
CA MET A 135 13.14 2.55 16.22
C MET A 135 12.56 1.89 17.49
N GLY A 136 13.00 0.69 17.86
CA GLY A 136 12.59 -0.02 19.08
C GLY A 136 11.45 -1.02 18.89
N ALA A 137 11.05 -1.32 17.65
CA ALA A 137 10.09 -2.39 17.39
C ALA A 137 10.78 -3.76 17.42
N ASN A 138 10.11 -4.76 17.97
CA ASN A 138 10.47 -6.15 17.76
C ASN A 138 9.89 -6.61 16.42
N VAL A 139 10.65 -7.38 15.65
CA VAL A 139 10.23 -7.93 14.36
C VAL A 139 10.46 -9.44 14.36
N GLU A 140 9.40 -10.20 14.14
CA GLU A 140 9.43 -11.66 14.08
C GLU A 140 8.90 -12.15 12.74
N LEU A 141 9.52 -13.22 12.22
CA LEU A 141 9.08 -13.89 11.00
C LEU A 141 8.36 -15.18 11.37
N VAL A 142 7.04 -15.20 11.19
CA VAL A 142 6.18 -16.33 11.54
C VAL A 142 5.46 -16.80 10.28
N GLN A 143 5.76 -18.02 9.83
CA GLN A 143 5.08 -18.66 8.69
C GLN A 143 5.02 -17.83 7.39
N GLY A 144 5.98 -16.92 7.17
CA GLY A 144 6.02 -16.04 5.99
C GLY A 144 5.40 -14.66 6.20
N ASP A 145 4.88 -14.38 7.39
CA ASP A 145 4.41 -13.07 7.81
C ASP A 145 5.44 -12.35 8.68
N VAL A 146 5.48 -11.03 8.54
CA VAL A 146 6.23 -10.12 9.41
C VAL A 146 5.30 -9.67 10.52
N HIS A 147 5.61 -10.07 11.75
CA HIS A 147 4.97 -9.60 12.97
C HIS A 147 5.86 -8.52 13.57
N ALA A 148 5.40 -7.28 13.59
CA ALA A 148 6.12 -6.17 14.20
C ALA A 148 5.31 -5.58 15.34
N PHE A 149 5.93 -5.29 16.48
CA PHE A 149 5.26 -4.69 17.63
C PHE A 149 6.24 -3.94 18.52
N PHE A 150 5.79 -2.90 19.21
CA PHE A 150 6.58 -2.27 20.27
C PHE A 150 6.38 -3.02 21.59
N PRO A 151 7.45 -3.40 22.30
CA PRO A 151 7.32 -4.00 23.62
C PRO A 151 6.66 -3.02 24.58
N GLU A 152 5.77 -3.50 25.46
CA GLU A 152 5.22 -2.68 26.54
C GLU A 152 6.38 -2.14 27.39
N VAL A 153 6.49 -0.81 27.45
CA VAL A 153 7.41 -0.15 28.37
C VAL A 153 6.86 -0.38 29.78
N ARG A 154 7.54 -1.20 30.58
CA ARG A 154 7.29 -1.32 32.02
C ARG A 154 7.60 -0.02 32.75
#